data_AF-A0A3N5MNU2-F1
#
_entry.id   AF-A0A3N5MNU2-F1
#
_cell.length_a   1.000
_cell.length_b   1.000
_cell.length_c   1.000
_cell.angle_alpha   90.00
_cell.angle_beta   90.00
_cell.angle_gamma   90.00
#
_symmetry.space_group_name_H-M   'P 1'
#
loop_
_entity.id
_entity.type
_entity.pdbx_description
1 polymer ?
#
loop_
_entity_poly.entity_id
_entity_poly.type
_entity_poly.pdbx_seq_one_letter_code
_entity_poly.pdbx_strand_id
1 'polypeptide(L)' 'AVAILMGIELMLNAVNINLVAFWRYVTPELITGQAFAVMVLAVAAAEVAVGLALIISIYRCRNTVEADEIDLLKW' A
#
# COMPACT_ATOMS: atom_id res chain seq x y z
N ALA A 1 10.12 1.33 -10.17
CA ALA A 1 9.42 0.50 -9.16
C ALA A 1 8.86 1.28 -7.96
N VAL A 2 9.64 2.17 -7.30
CA VAL A 2 9.21 2.86 -6.06
C VAL A 2 7.95 3.72 -6.23
N ALA A 3 7.80 4.40 -7.38
CA ALA A 3 6.59 5.19 -7.68
C ALA A 3 5.30 4.35 -7.67
N ILE A 4 5.38 3.05 -8.00
CA ILE A 4 4.24 2.13 -7.96
C ILE A 4 3.81 1.90 -6.51
N LEU A 5 4.76 1.63 -5.60
CA LEU A 5 4.48 1.52 -4.15
C LEU A 5 3.85 2.79 -3.59
N MET A 6 4.37 3.97 -3.96
CA MET A 6 3.77 5.25 -3.54
C MET A 6 2.33 5.41 -4.08
N GLY A 7 2.04 4.91 -5.29
CA GLY A 7 0.69 4.88 -5.83
C GLY A 7 -0.24 3.98 -5.02
N ILE A 8 0.24 2.83 -4.56
CA ILE A 8 -0.53 1.91 -3.70
C ILE A 8 -0.85 2.56 -2.34
N GLU A 9 0.14 3.21 -1.72
CA GLU A 9 -0.06 3.95 -0.47
C GLU A 9 -1.12 5.07 -0.60
N LEU A 10 -1.14 5.78 -1.73
CA LEU A 10 -2.18 6.77 -2.01
C LEU A 10 -3.58 6.13 -2.13
N MET A 11 -3.68 4.97 -2.79
CA MET A 11 -4.94 4.23 -2.88
C MET A 11 -5.43 3.75 -1.52
N LEU A 12 -4.55 3.21 -0.67
CA LEU A 12 -4.90 2.78 0.70
C LEU A 12 -5.33 3.96 1.59
N ASN A 13 -4.68 5.11 1.45
CA ASN A 13 -5.11 6.32 2.14
C ASN A 13 -6.49 6.81 1.66
N ALA A 14 -6.78 6.71 0.37
CA ALA A 14 -8.11 7.03 -0.16
C ALA A 14 -9.20 6.12 0.44
N VAL A 15 -8.92 4.82 0.60
CA VAL A 15 -9.83 3.88 1.28
C VAL A 15 -10.07 4.29 2.73
N ASN A 16 -9.04 4.69 3.47
CA ASN A 16 -9.16 5.16 4.85
C ASN A 16 -10.05 6.40 4.97
N ILE A 17 -9.87 7.38 4.08
CA ILE A 17 -10.72 8.59 4.04
C ILE A 17 -12.18 8.19 3.82
N ASN A 18 -12.44 7.31 2.86
CA ASN A 18 -13.80 6.86 2.54
C ASN A 18 -14.45 6.15 3.72
N LEU A 19 -13.71 5.28 4.41
CA LEU A 19 -14.17 4.55 5.57
C LEU A 19 -14.54 5.47 6.75
N VAL A 20 -13.71 6.48 7.02
CA VAL A 20 -13.99 7.48 8.06
C VAL A 20 -15.16 8.38 7.65
N ALA A 21 -15.30 8.71 6.36
CA ALA A 21 -16.45 9.46 5.85
C ALA A 21 -17.75 8.67 6.02
N PHE A 22 -17.78 7.39 5.64
CA PHE A 22 -18.95 6.53 5.86
C PHE A 22 -19.31 6.41 7.33
N TRP A 23 -18.33 6.22 8.21
CA TRP A 23 -18.55 6.25 9.64
C TRP A 23 -19.24 7.54 10.10
N ARG A 24 -18.73 8.70 9.64
CA ARG A 24 -19.24 10.01 10.01
C ARG A 24 -20.70 10.24 9.58
N TYR A 25 -21.09 9.73 8.41
CA TYR A 25 -22.41 10.01 7.83
C TYR A 25 -23.46 8.91 8.09
N VAL A 26 -23.07 7.67 8.36
CA VAL A 26 -24.01 6.54 8.50
C VAL A 26 -24.17 6.11 9.96
N THR A 27 -23.08 5.99 10.72
CA THR A 27 -23.12 5.45 12.10
C THR A 27 -22.12 6.16 13.03
N PRO A 28 -22.30 7.46 13.31
CA PRO A 28 -21.35 8.23 14.12
C PRO A 28 -21.24 7.73 15.58
N GLU A 29 -22.25 7.02 16.08
CA GLU A 29 -22.30 6.44 17.44
C GLU A 29 -21.33 5.25 17.62
N LEU A 30 -20.99 4.53 16.54
CA LEU A 30 -20.18 3.29 16.59
C LEU A 30 -18.76 3.54 16.08
N ILE A 31 -17.71 3.18 16.82
CA ILE A 31 -16.29 3.45 16.44
C ILE A 31 -15.75 2.52 15.31
N THR A 32 -16.61 1.77 14.63
CA THR A 32 -16.23 0.69 13.70
C THR A 32 -15.37 1.15 12.51
N GLY A 33 -15.71 2.29 11.88
CA GLY A 33 -14.93 2.79 10.74
C GLY A 33 -13.55 3.32 11.13
N GLN A 34 -13.41 3.92 12.31
CA GLN A 34 -12.11 4.36 12.82
C GLN A 34 -11.23 3.17 13.20
N ALA A 35 -11.80 2.15 13.87
CA ALA A 35 -11.07 0.93 14.22
C ALA A 35 -10.57 0.18 12.98
N PHE A 36 -11.40 0.08 11.94
CA PHE A 36 -11.01 -0.58 10.70
C PHE A 36 -9.95 0.24 9.92
N ALA A 37 -9.98 1.58 9.98
CA ALA A 37 -8.93 2.43 9.38
C ALA A 37 -7.55 2.17 10.01
N VAL A 38 -7.48 1.97 11.33
CA VAL A 38 -6.23 1.63 12.01
C VAL A 38 -5.69 0.27 11.55
N MET A 39 -6.56 -0.72 11.33
CA MET A 39 -6.15 -2.01 10.78
C MET A 39 -5.59 -1.88 9.37
N VAL A 40 -6.22 -1.06 8.50
CA VAL A 40 -5.70 -0.78 7.16
C VAL A 40 -4.33 -0.10 7.21
N LEU A 41 -4.13 0.85 8.12
CA LEU A 41 -2.80 1.48 8.33
C LEU A 41 -1.74 0.47 8.78
N ALA A 42 -2.10 -0.48 9.64
CA ALA A 42 -1.19 -1.54 10.07
C ALA A 42 -0.79 -2.47 8.89
N VAL A 43 -1.75 -2.80 8.02
CA VAL A 43 -1.49 -3.57 6.80
C VAL A 43 -0.61 -2.79 5.82
N ALA A 44 -0.88 -1.51 5.60
CA ALA A 44 -0.06 -0.64 4.74
C ALA A 44 1.40 -0.57 5.22
N ALA A 45 1.61 -0.43 6.54
CA ALA A 45 2.96 -0.46 7.11
C ALA A 45 3.69 -1.79 6.87
N ALA A 46 2.98 -2.91 6.99
CA ALA A 46 3.53 -4.23 6.68
C ALA A 46 3.83 -4.40 5.18
N GLU A 47 2.95 -3.91 4.31
CA GLU A 47 3.10 -3.96 2.87
C GLU A 47 4.35 -3.19 2.42
N VAL A 48 4.52 -1.94 2.84
CA VAL A 48 5.69 -1.12 2.47
C VAL A 48 7.00 -1.76 2.92
N ALA A 49 7.02 -2.37 4.11
CA ALA A 49 8.21 -3.07 4.60
C ALA A 49 8.59 -4.24 3.67
N VAL A 50 7.60 -5.06 3.28
CA VAL A 50 7.82 -6.20 2.37
C VAL A 50 8.15 -5.73 0.95
N GLY A 51 7.43 -4.73 0.43
CA GLY A 51 7.62 -4.18 -0.90
C GLY A 51 9.01 -3.57 -1.10
N LEU A 52 9.49 -2.78 -0.12
CA LEU A 52 10.84 -2.24 -0.15
C LEU A 52 11.90 -3.34 -0.04
N ALA A 53 11.70 -4.33 0.82
CA ALA A 53 12.64 -5.45 0.94
C ALA A 53 12.79 -6.20 -0.39
N LEU A 54 11.69 -6.43 -1.12
CA LEU A 54 11.71 -7.03 -2.45
C LEU A 54 12.43 -6.15 -3.48
N ILE A 55 12.15 -4.84 -3.52
CA ILE A 55 12.84 -3.91 -4.43
C ILE A 55 14.34 -3.91 -4.18
N ILE A 56 14.77 -3.86 -2.91
CA ILE A 56 16.20 -3.90 -2.54
C ILE A 56 16.81 -5.24 -2.96
N SER A 57 16.11 -6.35 -2.75
CA SER A 57 16.61 -7.68 -3.15
C SER A 57 16.80 -7.78 -4.66
N ILE A 58 15.88 -7.24 -5.46
CA ILE A 58 16.00 -7.22 -6.92
C ILE A 58 17.14 -6.31 -7.35
N TYR A 59 17.24 -5.12 -6.75
CA TYR A 59 18.30 -4.16 -7.04
C TYR A 59 19.69 -4.77 -6.80
N ARG A 60 19.87 -5.56 -5.74
CA ARG A 60 21.14 -6.26 -5.47
C ARG A 60 21.53 -7.28 -6.54
N CYS A 61 20.56 -7.84 -7.27
CA CYS A 61 20.82 -8.83 -8.32
C CYS A 61 20.91 -8.20 -9.72
N ARG A 62 20.24 -7.07 -9.96
CA ARG A 62 20.03 -6.49 -11.29
C ARG A 62 20.64 -5.09 -11.46
N ASN A 63 21.02 -4.41 -10.37
CA ASN A 63 21.47 -3.02 -10.33
C ASN A 63 20.51 -2.00 -10.99
N THR A 64 19.24 -2.37 -11.19
CA THR A 64 18.18 -1.52 -11.74
C THR A 64 16.95 -1.57 -10.85
N VAL A 65 16.18 -0.48 -10.84
CA VAL A 65 14.89 -0.34 -10.15
C VAL A 65 13.74 -0.13 -11.12
N GLU A 66 14.02 -0.18 -12.43
CA GLU A 66 13.00 -0.08 -13.47
C GLU A 66 12.15 -1.34 -13.50
N ALA A 67 10.83 -1.18 -13.40
CA ALA A 67 9.93 -2.31 -13.31
C ALA A 67 9.82 -3.05 -14.65
N ASP A 68 9.90 -2.31 -15.76
CA ASP A 68 9.76 -2.86 -17.11
C ASP A 68 10.96 -3.72 -17.53
N GLU A 69 12.13 -3.51 -16.91
CA GLU A 69 13.35 -4.30 -17.13
C GLU A 69 13.37 -5.63 -16.35
N ILE A 70 12.37 -5.88 -15.50
CA ILE A 70 12.21 -7.14 -14.76
C ILE A 70 11.34 -8.08 -15.60
N ASP A 71 11.87 -8.52 -16.75
CA ASP A 71 11.10 -9.24 -17.77
C ASP A 71 11.57 -10.66 -18.05
N LEU A 72 12.30 -11.25 -17.10
CA LEU A 72 12.93 -12.57 -17.24
C LEU A 72 11.99 -13.73 -17.61
N LEU A 73 10.68 -13.54 -17.44
CA LEU A 73 9.65 -14.53 -17.71
C LEU A 73 8.85 -14.23 -18.99
N LYS A 74 9.23 -13.19 -19.76
CA LYS A 74 8.66 -12.95 -21.09
C LYS A 74 9.22 -13.97 -22.09
N TRP A 75 8.34 -14.49 -22.94
CA TRP A 75 8.65 -15.45 -24.02
C TRP A 75 8.96 -14.71 -25.32
#